data_AF-A0A353VJP0-F1
#
_entry.id   AF-A0A353VJP0-F1
#
_cell.length_a   1.000
_cell.length_b   1.000
_cell.length_c   1.000
_cell.angle_alpha   90.00
_cell.angle_beta   90.00
_cell.angle_gamma   90.00
#
_symmetry.space_group_name_H-M   'P 1'
#
loop_
_entity.id
_entity.type
_entity.pdbx_description
1 polymer ?
#
loop_
_entity_poly.entity_id
_entity_poly.type
_entity_poly.pdbx_seq_one_letter_code
_entity_poly.pdbx_strand_id
1 'polypeptide(L)'
;MEWYGPLTILPAIGLIILSTANFLVSLNNEIYELEKDHKKEWVIREKLKQLKRLGIANALLYSSAIFLLTSALSKALFTSDFLFKLLMVIATVLITVALTILFIHSIKAISIRHKNLKT
;
A
#
# COMPACT_ATOMS: atom_id res chain seq x y z
N MET A 1 -3.95 21.46 21.38
CA MET A 1 -3.27 20.34 22.08
C MET A 1 -3.33 19.01 21.31
N GLU A 2 -3.51 18.96 19.97
CA GLU A 2 -3.63 17.65 19.26
C GLU A 2 -2.74 17.50 18.02
N TRP A 3 -1.59 18.19 17.97
CA TRP A 3 -0.67 18.08 16.81
C TRP A 3 -0.07 16.67 16.65
N TYR A 4 -0.10 15.85 17.71
CA TYR A 4 0.41 14.48 17.72
C TYR A 4 -0.58 13.45 17.16
N GLY A 5 -1.85 13.81 16.92
CA GLY A 5 -2.85 12.88 16.37
C GLY A 5 -2.36 12.14 15.11
N PRO A 6 -1.89 12.85 14.07
CA PRO A 6 -1.28 12.23 12.88
C PRO A 6 -0.11 11.28 13.19
N LEU A 7 0.70 11.60 14.21
CA LEU A 7 1.87 10.80 14.59
C LEU A 7 1.46 9.46 15.20
N THR A 8 0.33 9.41 15.91
CA THR A 8 -0.16 8.15 16.49
C THR A 8 -0.65 7.14 15.46
N ILE A 9 -0.96 7.58 14.23
CA ILE A 9 -1.42 6.72 13.13
C ILE A 9 -0.23 6.13 12.35
N LEU A 10 0.94 6.78 12.39
CA LEU A 10 2.13 6.34 11.64
C LEU A 10 2.57 4.90 11.93
N PRO A 11 2.57 4.40 13.19
CA PRO A 11 2.90 3.00 13.45
C PRO A 11 1.98 2.02 12.70
N ALA A 12 0.67 2.29 12.65
CA ALA A 12 -0.28 1.46 11.93
C ALA A 12 0.01 1.45 10.42
N ILE A 13 0.29 2.62 9.83
CA ILE A 13 0.68 2.73 8.42
C ILE A 13 2.00 2.01 8.15
N GLY A 14 2.97 2.14 9.07
CA GLY A 14 4.26 1.45 8.99
C GLY A 14 4.11 -0.07 8.95
N LEU A 15 3.21 -0.63 9.76
CA LEU A 15 2.90 -2.07 9.74
C LEU A 15 2.26 -2.49 8.41
N ILE A 16 1.36 -1.68 7.85
CA ILE A 16 0.72 -1.98 6.56
C ILE A 16 1.76 -1.94 5.44
N ILE A 17 2.65 -0.94 5.43
CA ILE A 17 3.76 -0.84 4.47
C ILE A 17 4.66 -2.07 4.58
N LEU A 18 5.09 -2.43 5.80
CA LEU A 18 5.96 -3.58 6.03
C LEU A 18 5.33 -4.89 5.53
N SER A 19 4.07 -5.12 5.88
CA SER A 19 3.31 -6.28 5.39
C SER A 19 3.25 -6.29 3.86
N THR A 20 2.93 -5.16 3.23
CA THR A 20 2.80 -5.04 1.77
C THR A 20 4.15 -5.24 1.07
N ALA A 21 5.24 -4.73 1.63
CA ALA A 21 6.59 -4.92 1.12
C ALA A 21 7.01 -6.40 1.16
N ASN A 22 6.70 -7.10 2.25
CA ASN A 22 6.94 -8.55 2.34
C ASN A 22 6.17 -9.34 1.27
N PHE A 23 4.90 -8.97 1.02
CA PHE A 23 4.11 -9.56 -0.07
C PHE A 23 4.70 -9.27 -1.46
N LEU A 24 5.18 -8.05 -1.70
CA LEU A 24 5.84 -7.68 -2.96
C LEU A 24 7.08 -8.53 -3.23
N VAL A 25 7.95 -8.70 -2.23
CA VAL A 25 9.17 -9.52 -2.34
C VAL A 25 8.82 -10.98 -2.59
N SER A 26 7.87 -11.54 -1.83
CA SER A 26 7.42 -12.92 -2.00
C SER A 26 6.84 -13.16 -3.39
N LEU A 27 5.99 -12.27 -3.89
CA LEU A 27 5.38 -12.38 -5.21
C LEU A 27 6.43 -12.24 -6.33
N ASN A 28 7.41 -11.36 -6.16
CA ASN A 28 8.49 -11.20 -7.13
C ASN A 28 9.36 -12.47 -7.24
N ASN A 29 9.70 -13.09 -6.11
CA ASN A 29 10.43 -14.35 -6.10
C ASN A 29 9.62 -15.49 -6.75
N GLU A 30 8.31 -15.55 -6.49
CA GLU A 30 7.44 -16.54 -7.14
C GLU A 30 7.36 -16.35 -8.66
N ILE A 31 7.30 -15.10 -9.14
CA ILE A 31 7.34 -14.79 -10.58
C ILE A 31 8.66 -15.26 -11.18
N TYR A 32 9.80 -14.99 -10.52
CA TYR A 32 11.12 -15.41 -10.98
C TYR A 32 11.25 -16.93 -11.11
N GLU A 33 10.69 -17.69 -10.16
CA GLU A 33 10.66 -19.16 -10.26
C GLU A 33 9.75 -19.66 -11.39
N LEU A 34 8.59 -19.01 -11.60
CA LEU A 34 7.68 -19.35 -12.70
C LEU A 34 8.27 -19.07 -14.08
N GLU A 35 9.10 -18.02 -14.22
CA GLU A 35 9.80 -17.69 -15.46
C GLU A 35 10.79 -18.79 -15.86
N LYS A 36 11.45 -19.45 -14.89
CA LYS A 36 12.36 -20.57 -15.14
C LYS A 36 11.66 -21.82 -15.67
N ASP A 37 10.42 -22.06 -15.25
CA ASP A 37 9.68 -23.29 -15.59
C ASP A 37 8.92 -23.19 -16.94
N HIS A 38 8.92 -22.01 -17.59
CA HIS A 38 8.37 -21.69 -18.94
C HIS A 38 6.94 -22.17 -19.30
N LYS A 39 6.24 -22.88 -18.42
CA LYS A 39 4.98 -23.60 -18.74
C LYS A 39 3.71 -22.79 -18.48
N LYS A 40 3.80 -21.63 -17.82
CA LYS A 40 2.62 -20.91 -17.28
C LYS A 40 2.65 -19.40 -17.50
N GLU A 41 2.88 -18.94 -18.74
CA GLU A 41 2.89 -17.51 -19.08
C GLU A 41 1.63 -16.75 -18.61
N TRP A 42 0.46 -17.39 -18.65
CA TRP A 42 -0.79 -16.75 -18.21
C TRP A 42 -0.76 -16.42 -16.70
N VAL A 43 -0.17 -17.30 -15.89
CA VAL A 43 -0.03 -17.12 -14.44
C VAL A 43 0.95 -15.98 -14.16
N ILE A 44 2.06 -15.93 -14.89
CA ILE A 44 3.06 -14.85 -14.80
C ILE A 44 2.39 -13.49 -15.09
N ARG A 45 1.60 -13.39 -16.18
CA ARG A 45 0.88 -12.15 -16.53
C ARG A 45 -0.08 -11.69 -15.43
N GLU A 46 -0.83 -12.59 -14.79
CA GLU A 46 -1.73 -12.23 -13.69
C GLU A 46 -0.99 -11.84 -12.41
N LYS A 47 0.13 -12.51 -12.10
CA LYS A 47 0.98 -12.16 -10.94
C LYS A 47 1.69 -10.82 -11.13
N LEU A 48 2.12 -10.47 -12.35
CA LEU A 48 2.65 -9.14 -12.65
C LEU A 48 1.59 -8.03 -12.42
N LYS A 49 0.32 -8.29 -12.79
CA LYS A 49 -0.78 -7.35 -12.47
C LYS A 49 -1.00 -7.22 -10.96
N GLN A 50 -0.87 -8.31 -10.20
CA GLN A 50 -0.92 -8.29 -8.74
C GLN A 50 0.23 -7.44 -8.16
N LEU A 51 1.45 -7.64 -8.65
CA LEU A 51 2.66 -6.91 -8.24
C LEU A 51 2.50 -5.40 -8.49
N LYS A 52 2.03 -5.00 -9.68
CA LYS A 52 1.78 -3.59 -10.01
C LYS A 52 0.76 -2.95 -9.06
N ARG A 53 -0.33 -3.65 -8.74
CA ARG A 53 -1.36 -3.13 -7.81
C ARG A 53 -0.83 -2.94 -6.40
N LEU A 54 -0.06 -3.91 -5.89
CA LEU A 54 0.61 -3.81 -4.59
C LEU A 54 1.61 -2.66 -4.56
N GLY A 55 2.40 -2.49 -5.62
CA GLY A 55 3.36 -1.39 -5.73
C GLY A 55 2.71 -0.01 -5.68
N ILE A 56 1.59 0.17 -6.40
CA ILE A 56 0.81 1.42 -6.37
C ILE A 56 0.24 1.67 -4.97
N ALA A 57 -0.34 0.66 -4.32
CA ALA A 57 -0.86 0.80 -2.97
C ALA A 57 0.24 1.20 -1.97
N ASN A 58 1.42 0.56 -2.07
CA ASN A 58 2.54 0.86 -1.19
C ASN A 58 3.07 2.29 -1.40
N ALA A 59 3.13 2.75 -2.64
CA ALA A 59 3.51 4.14 -2.96
C ALA A 59 2.52 5.15 -2.35
N LEU A 60 1.20 4.91 -2.45
CA LEU A 60 0.18 5.76 -1.83
C LEU A 60 0.31 5.81 -0.30
N LEU A 61 0.63 4.68 0.34
CA LEU A 61 0.88 4.63 1.78
C LEU A 61 2.11 5.46 2.17
N TYR A 62 3.23 5.35 1.43
CA TYR A 62 4.40 6.21 1.66
C TYR A 62 4.07 7.69 1.49
N SER A 63 3.35 8.06 0.42
CA SER A 63 2.91 9.45 0.22
C SER A 63 2.05 9.93 1.39
N SER A 64 1.10 9.11 1.87
CA SER A 64 0.26 9.47 3.00
C SER A 64 1.06 9.69 4.30
N ALA A 65 2.09 8.87 4.55
CA ALA A 65 2.96 9.02 5.72
C ALA A 65 3.72 10.35 5.69
N ILE A 66 4.22 10.76 4.52
CA ILE A 66 4.87 12.07 4.34
C ILE A 66 3.89 13.21 4.61
N PHE A 67 2.65 13.13 4.13
CA PHE A 67 1.63 14.14 4.41
C PHE A 67 1.25 14.21 5.89
N LEU A 68 1.14 13.08 6.59
CA LEU A 68 0.90 13.06 8.04
C LEU A 68 2.05 13.71 8.81
N LEU A 69 3.30 13.36 8.50
CA LEU A 69 4.49 13.96 9.11
C LEU A 69 4.53 15.47 8.88
N THR A 70 4.31 15.90 7.63
CA THR A 70 4.32 17.31 7.27
C THR A 70 3.16 18.06 7.93
N SER A 71 1.99 17.41 8.09
CA SER A 71 0.87 17.99 8.82
C SER A 71 1.25 18.27 10.28
N ALA A 72 1.79 17.28 10.99
CA ALA A 72 2.21 17.43 12.38
C ALA A 72 3.29 18.52 12.53
N LEU A 73 4.26 18.54 11.61
CA LEU A 73 5.33 19.54 11.60
C LEU A 73 4.77 20.95 11.36
N SER A 74 3.80 21.11 10.45
CA SER A 74 3.18 22.40 10.16
C SER A 74 2.47 23.02 11.38
N LYS A 75 1.79 22.18 12.17
CA LYS A 75 1.11 22.61 13.39
C LYS A 75 2.11 22.88 14.51
N ALA A 76 3.19 22.09 14.61
CA ALA A 76 4.22 22.24 15.64
C ALA A 76 5.10 23.47 15.45
N LEU A 77 5.52 23.78 14.22
CA LEU A 77 6.45 24.88 13.94
C LEU A 77 5.75 26.21 13.60
N PHE A 78 4.70 26.15 12.78
CA PHE A 78 4.08 27.35 12.23
C PHE A 78 2.72 27.67 12.86
N THR A 79 2.22 26.81 13.76
CA THR A 79 0.89 26.94 14.40
C THR A 79 -0.24 27.16 13.37
N SER A 80 -0.09 26.66 12.14
CA SER A 80 -1.04 26.87 11.06
C SER A 80 -2.13 25.80 11.06
N ASP A 81 -3.34 26.18 11.45
CA ASP A 81 -4.49 25.29 11.55
C ASP A 81 -5.03 24.87 10.18
N PHE A 82 -4.99 25.79 9.21
CA PHE A 82 -5.46 25.54 7.87
C PHE A 82 -4.59 24.50 7.16
N LEU A 83 -3.26 24.68 7.18
CA LEU A 83 -2.32 23.73 6.56
C LEU A 83 -2.40 22.36 7.23
N PHE A 84 -2.46 22.33 8.57
CA PHE A 84 -2.62 21.08 9.32
C PHE A 84 -3.84 20.27 8.83
N LYS A 85 -5.01 20.90 8.79
CA LYS A 85 -6.26 20.25 8.36
C LYS A 85 -6.21 19.81 6.90
N LEU A 86 -5.69 20.66 6.01
CA LEU A 86 -5.57 20.34 4.58
C LEU A 86 -4.70 19.10 4.34
N LEU A 87 -3.51 19.06 4.94
CA LEU A 87 -2.59 17.94 4.78
C LEU A 87 -3.14 16.65 5.40
N MET A 88 -3.85 16.74 6.53
CA MET A 88 -4.54 15.60 7.15
C MET A 88 -5.61 15.01 6.22
N VAL A 89 -6.42 15.85 5.58
CA VAL A 89 -7.45 15.40 4.63
C VAL A 89 -6.81 14.69 3.44
N ILE A 90 -5.75 15.27 2.85
CA ILE A 90 -5.01 14.66 1.74
C ILE A 90 -4.44 13.29 2.15
N ALA A 91 -3.79 13.21 3.31
CA ALA A 91 -3.25 11.95 3.81
C ALA A 91 -4.34 10.88 3.99
N THR A 92 -5.48 11.26 4.59
CA THR A 92 -6.60 10.35 4.84
C THR A 92 -7.21 9.81 3.54
N VAL A 93 -7.35 10.67 2.53
CA VAL A 93 -7.82 10.24 1.20
C VAL A 93 -6.83 9.24 0.57
N LEU A 94 -5.53 9.51 0.62
CA LEU A 94 -4.51 8.61 0.08
C LEU A 94 -4.53 7.25 0.79
N ILE A 95 -4.65 7.22 2.12
CA ILE A 95 -4.77 5.98 2.91
C ILE A 95 -6.03 5.22 2.48
N THR A 96 -7.16 5.91 2.36
CA THR A 96 -8.44 5.29 1.97
C THR A 96 -8.35 4.64 0.59
N VAL A 97 -7.75 5.34 -0.38
CA VAL A 97 -7.52 4.80 -1.73
C VAL A 97 -6.58 3.60 -1.69
N ALA A 98 -5.47 3.68 -0.93
CA ALA A 98 -4.53 2.58 -0.79
C ALA A 98 -5.18 1.33 -0.19
N LEU A 99 -5.92 1.49 0.90
CA LEU A 99 -6.65 0.41 1.56
C LEU A 99 -7.70 -0.21 0.64
N THR A 100 -8.40 0.60 -0.16
CA THR A 100 -9.36 0.09 -1.15
C THR A 100 -8.66 -0.79 -2.20
N ILE A 101 -7.48 -0.36 -2.69
CA ILE A 101 -6.68 -1.17 -3.63
C ILE A 101 -6.23 -2.48 -2.98
N LEU A 102 -5.74 -2.45 -1.73
CA LEU A 102 -5.30 -3.64 -0.99
C LEU A 102 -6.46 -4.60 -0.72
N PHE A 103 -7.64 -4.08 -0.38
CA PHE A 103 -8.85 -4.87 -0.19
C PHE A 103 -9.25 -5.59 -1.48
N ILE A 104 -9.32 -4.87 -2.61
CA ILE A 104 -9.60 -5.46 -3.92
C ILE A 104 -8.54 -6.49 -4.31
N HIS A 105 -7.26 -6.22 -4.01
CA HIS A 105 -6.17 -7.15 -4.25
C HIS A 105 -6.37 -8.45 -3.47
N SER A 106 -6.68 -8.36 -2.18
CA SER A 106 -6.90 -9.53 -1.31
C SER A 106 -8.00 -10.45 -1.84
N ILE A 107 -9.13 -9.88 -2.27
CA ILE A 107 -10.23 -10.65 -2.88
C ILE A 107 -9.78 -11.32 -4.19
N LYS A 108 -9.09 -10.58 -5.06
CA LYS A 108 -8.64 -11.12 -6.36
C LYS A 108 -7.55 -12.19 -6.22
N ALA A 109 -6.71 -12.11 -5.19
CA ALA A 109 -5.67 -13.11 -4.92
C ALA A 109 -6.27 -14.51 -4.68
N ILE A 110 -7.39 -14.57 -3.95
CA ILE A 110 -8.14 -15.82 -3.69
C ILE A 110 -8.66 -16.42 -5.00
N SER A 111 -9.23 -15.58 -5.87
CA SER A 111 -9.78 -16.02 -7.17
C SER A 111 -8.71 -16.64 -8.08
N ILE A 112 -7.50 -16.06 -8.11
CA ILE A 112 -6.39 -16.55 -8.93
C ILE A 112 -5.87 -17.91 -8.41
N ARG A 113 -5.76 -18.06 -7.09
CA ARG A 113 -5.35 -19.34 -6.47
C ARG A 113 -6.34 -20.45 -6.79
N HIS A 114 -7.64 -20.16 -6.77
CA HIS A 114 -8.68 -21.13 -7.13
C HIS A 114 -8.60 -21.58 -8.60
N LYS A 115 -8.30 -20.66 -9.52
CA LYS A 115 -8.15 -20.98 -10.94
C LYS A 115 -6.90 -21.83 -11.21
N ASN A 116 -5.77 -21.52 -10.56
CA ASN A 116 -4.52 -22.27 -10.72
C ASN A 116 -4.59 -23.71 -10.15
N LEU A 117 -5.50 -24.00 -9.21
CA LEU A 117 -5.71 -25.36 -8.69
C LEU A 117 -6.67 -26.22 -9.53
N LYS A 118 -7.47 -25.60 -10.39
CA LYS A 118 -8.42 -26.29 -11.28
C LYS A 118 -7.86 -26.59 -12.67
N THR A 119 -6.65 -26.10 -12.98
CA THR A 119 -5.97 -26.25 -14.27
C THR A 119 -4.74 -27.12 -14.08
#